data_AF-A0A1V0DIP5-F1
#
_entry.id   AF-A0A1V0DIP5-F1
#
_cell.length_a   1.000
_cell.length_b   1.000
_cell.length_c   1.000
_cell.angle_alpha   90.00
_cell.angle_beta   90.00
_cell.angle_gamma   90.00
#
_symmetry.space_group_name_H-M   'P 1'
#
loop_
_entity.id
_entity.type
_entity.pdbx_description
1 polymer ?
#
loop_
_entity_poly.entity_id
_entity_poly.type
_entity_poly.pdbx_seq_one_letter_code
_entity_poly.pdbx_strand_id
1 'polypeptide(L)'
;MISHRLLAPAFLLAFGLLGVGVFAGCNVFEGFYEEGGSDDPEILLQDAAFALRSGEPDKAVRYLERALARDPDDPRLAADIRSALASALLRAHDISVLTLDRIASDLLGQLDATDVPSAGKGAGTFCSFDARGDERRQEVVMETTTFQTIRDKRAVLDRVIDLLNDVFQFPDRTPTGIQAGIERMKGLGYGEQEIQSRLFVLSVAYLTRAYIDVVEAGLNRVVWYRVIPAGGGPAYLGFCAESPELILAVKRAAACAMDDLLQAVELLEARVALLGLDADTAAASIAGEARDAYDRLAVELAELGCGS
;
A
#
# COMPACT_ATOMS: atom_id res chain seq x y z
N MET A 1 -1.67 -18.42 -29.85
CA MET A 1 -2.98 -18.75 -29.25
C MET A 1 -2.73 -19.50 -27.95
N ILE A 2 -2.63 -18.77 -26.85
CA ILE A 2 -2.38 -19.31 -25.51
C ILE A 2 -3.66 -19.11 -24.69
N SER A 3 -3.99 -20.14 -23.92
CA SER A 3 -5.32 -20.52 -23.45
C SER A 3 -5.76 -19.80 -22.16
N HIS A 4 -6.96 -19.20 -22.20
CA HIS A 4 -7.72 -18.58 -21.09
C HIS A 4 -8.14 -19.54 -19.94
N ARG A 5 -7.43 -20.64 -19.65
CA ARG A 5 -7.91 -21.70 -18.74
C ARG A 5 -7.28 -21.76 -17.34
N LEU A 6 -6.49 -20.77 -16.91
CA LEU A 6 -5.83 -20.83 -15.59
C LEU A 6 -6.30 -19.78 -14.56
N LEU A 7 -7.22 -18.87 -14.91
CA LEU A 7 -7.67 -17.80 -13.99
C LEU A 7 -8.94 -18.12 -13.19
N ALA A 8 -9.61 -19.24 -13.44
CA ALA A 8 -10.88 -19.57 -12.77
C ALA A 8 -10.76 -20.19 -11.35
N PRO A 9 -9.74 -20.98 -10.98
CA PRO A 9 -9.71 -21.61 -9.66
C PRO A 9 -9.06 -20.77 -8.54
N ALA A 10 -8.35 -19.68 -8.84
CA ALA A 10 -7.78 -18.78 -7.83
C ALA A 10 -8.84 -17.85 -7.19
N PHE A 11 -9.89 -17.50 -7.94
CA PHE A 11 -10.93 -16.56 -7.48
C PHE A 11 -11.89 -17.15 -6.43
N LEU A 12 -12.00 -18.48 -6.34
CA LEU A 12 -12.88 -19.16 -5.38
C LEU A 12 -12.21 -19.43 -4.01
N LEU A 13 -10.88 -19.38 -3.93
CA LEU A 13 -10.14 -19.58 -2.67
C LEU A 13 -10.08 -18.31 -1.81
N ALA A 14 -10.14 -17.12 -2.43
CA ALA A 14 -10.18 -15.84 -1.70
C ALA A 14 -11.52 -15.57 -1.00
N PHE A 15 -12.63 -16.13 -1.50
CA PHE A 15 -13.95 -16.03 -0.86
C PHE A 15 -14.21 -17.10 0.22
N GLY A 16 -13.48 -18.22 0.19
CA GLY A 16 -13.62 -19.31 1.17
C GLY A 16 -13.06 -18.99 2.56
N LEU A 17 -12.14 -18.03 2.68
CA LEU A 17 -11.49 -17.67 3.95
C LEU A 17 -12.19 -16.53 4.72
N LEU A 18 -13.20 -15.89 4.14
CA LEU A 18 -14.01 -14.85 4.80
C LEU A 18 -15.32 -15.37 5.42
N GLY A 19 -15.63 -16.66 5.24
CA GLY A 19 -16.98 -17.20 5.52
C GLY A 19 -17.14 -18.10 6.76
N VAL A 20 -16.08 -18.44 7.51
CA VAL A 20 -16.19 -19.44 8.59
C VAL A 20 -15.68 -18.87 9.91
N GLY A 21 -16.59 -18.18 10.61
CA GLY A 21 -16.39 -17.69 11.97
C GLY A 21 -17.64 -17.03 12.59
N VAL A 22 -18.84 -17.31 12.06
CA VAL A 22 -20.11 -16.85 12.63
C VAL A 22 -20.80 -18.07 13.26
N PHE A 23 -20.35 -18.47 14.45
CA PHE A 23 -21.17 -19.29 15.33
C PHE A 23 -21.06 -18.80 16.78
N ALA A 24 -22.20 -18.26 17.22
CA ALA A 24 -22.80 -18.46 18.54
C ALA A 24 -22.09 -17.85 19.76
N GLY A 25 -22.36 -16.56 19.97
CA GLY A 25 -22.32 -15.90 21.28
C GLY A 25 -23.34 -14.76 21.33
N CYS A 26 -24.63 -15.05 21.12
CA CYS A 26 -25.69 -14.06 21.36
C CYS A 26 -25.84 -13.84 22.87
N ASN A 27 -25.18 -12.83 23.41
CA ASN A 27 -25.39 -12.38 24.77
C ASN A 27 -26.78 -11.72 24.89
N VAL A 28 -27.74 -12.42 25.51
CA VAL A 28 -29.14 -11.99 25.75
C VAL A 28 -29.26 -10.92 26.86
N PHE A 29 -28.14 -10.33 27.30
CA PHE A 29 -28.13 -9.22 28.26
C PHE A 29 -27.50 -7.97 27.65
N GLU A 30 -28.06 -7.54 26.51
CA GLU A 30 -27.84 -6.21 25.98
C GLU A 30 -28.72 -5.26 26.81
N GLY A 31 -28.20 -4.85 27.97
CA GLY A 31 -28.76 -3.70 28.69
C GLY A 31 -28.81 -2.52 27.71
N PHE A 32 -29.86 -1.70 27.82
CA PHE A 32 -30.15 -0.55 26.95
C PHE A 32 -29.04 0.53 26.97
N TYR A 33 -27.86 0.20 26.46
CA TYR A 33 -26.83 1.18 26.16
C TYR A 33 -27.20 1.79 24.81
N GLU A 34 -27.50 3.08 24.80
CA GLU A 34 -27.57 3.83 23.55
C GLU A 34 -26.18 3.81 22.91
N GLU A 35 -26.09 3.26 21.70
CA GLU A 35 -24.85 3.17 20.92
C GLU A 35 -24.14 4.54 20.88
N GLY A 36 -22.87 4.60 21.26
CA GLY A 36 -22.10 5.85 21.31
C GLY A 36 -22.34 6.75 22.53
N GLY A 37 -23.20 6.35 23.47
CA GLY A 37 -23.50 7.10 24.70
C GLY A 37 -22.42 7.01 25.77
N SER A 38 -21.51 6.02 25.67
CA SER A 38 -20.36 5.89 26.58
C SER A 38 -19.18 6.74 26.10
N ASP A 39 -18.37 7.20 27.06
CA ASP A 39 -17.05 7.80 26.82
C ASP A 39 -15.91 6.85 27.21
N ASP A 40 -16.25 5.63 27.63
CA ASP A 40 -15.26 4.59 27.94
C ASP A 40 -14.58 4.07 26.66
N PRO A 41 -13.23 4.03 26.59
CA PRO A 41 -12.51 3.63 25.38
C PRO A 41 -12.78 2.19 24.93
N GLU A 42 -13.01 1.25 25.85
CA GLU A 42 -13.30 -0.15 25.51
C GLU A 42 -14.70 -0.26 24.88
N ILE A 43 -15.69 0.42 25.46
CA ILE A 43 -17.04 0.47 24.91
C ILE A 43 -17.05 1.13 23.52
N LEU A 44 -16.33 2.25 23.35
CA LEU A 44 -16.21 2.93 22.06
C LEU A 44 -15.52 2.05 21.00
N LEU A 45 -14.52 1.26 21.38
CA LEU A 45 -13.90 0.28 20.48
C LEU A 45 -14.90 -0.81 20.05
N GLN A 46 -15.75 -1.29 20.95
CA GLN A 46 -16.81 -2.26 20.63
C GLN A 46 -17.88 -1.66 19.72
N ASP A 47 -18.34 -0.44 20.01
CA ASP A 47 -19.30 0.32 19.19
C ASP A 47 -18.73 0.55 17.79
N ALA A 48 -17.45 0.88 17.67
CA ALA A 48 -16.78 1.03 16.39
C ALA A 48 -16.74 -0.29 15.60
N ALA A 49 -16.46 -1.40 16.25
CA ALA A 49 -16.49 -2.71 15.63
C ALA A 49 -17.90 -3.08 15.14
N PHE A 50 -18.95 -2.73 15.90
CA PHE A 50 -20.34 -2.89 15.48
C PHE A 50 -20.65 -2.02 14.25
N ALA A 51 -20.33 -0.73 14.29
CA ALA A 51 -20.51 0.19 13.17
C ALA A 51 -19.81 -0.30 11.89
N LEU A 52 -18.58 -0.83 11.99
CA LEU A 52 -17.86 -1.41 10.85
C LEU A 52 -18.57 -2.63 10.25
N ARG A 53 -19.16 -3.51 11.08
CA ARG A 53 -19.94 -4.67 10.60
C ARG A 53 -21.26 -4.25 9.96
N SER A 54 -21.85 -3.16 10.44
CA SER A 54 -23.07 -2.56 9.89
C SER A 54 -22.83 -1.72 8.63
N GLY A 55 -21.59 -1.62 8.15
CA GLY A 55 -21.26 -0.83 6.95
C GLY A 55 -21.26 0.67 7.19
N GLU A 56 -21.05 1.12 8.43
CA GLU A 56 -21.01 2.53 8.84
C GLU A 56 -19.58 2.96 9.23
N PRO A 57 -18.60 2.96 8.30
CA PRO A 57 -17.21 3.22 8.63
C PRO A 57 -16.95 4.63 9.17
N ASP A 58 -17.66 5.65 8.69
CA ASP A 58 -17.54 7.02 9.21
C ASP A 58 -17.93 7.12 10.69
N LYS A 59 -18.92 6.34 11.11
CA LYS A 59 -19.36 6.30 12.51
C LYS A 59 -18.32 5.58 13.38
N ALA A 60 -17.74 4.50 12.88
CA ALA A 60 -16.64 3.81 13.53
C ALA A 60 -15.43 4.73 13.73
N VAL A 61 -15.05 5.52 12.71
CA VAL A 61 -13.96 6.51 12.83
C VAL A 61 -14.25 7.48 13.97
N ARG A 62 -15.46 8.05 14.05
CA ARG A 62 -15.83 8.97 15.15
C ARG A 62 -15.72 8.32 16.53
N TYR A 63 -16.15 7.07 16.68
CA TYR A 63 -16.02 6.35 17.95
C TYR A 63 -14.57 6.09 18.34
N LEU A 64 -13.73 5.71 17.39
CA LEU A 64 -12.32 5.42 17.62
C LEU A 64 -11.49 6.69 17.89
N GLU A 65 -11.81 7.80 17.22
CA GLU A 65 -11.21 9.10 17.52
C GLU A 65 -11.56 9.56 18.94
N ARG A 66 -12.83 9.39 19.35
CA ARG A 66 -13.25 9.65 20.73
C ARG A 66 -12.51 8.75 21.73
N ALA A 67 -12.37 7.46 21.43
CA ALA A 67 -11.65 6.52 22.28
C ALA A 67 -10.17 6.89 22.42
N LEU A 68 -9.52 7.27 21.32
CA LEU A 68 -8.12 7.70 21.31
C LEU A 68 -7.92 9.01 22.08
N ALA A 69 -8.88 9.94 22.00
CA ALA A 69 -8.82 11.22 22.72
C ALA A 69 -8.94 11.08 24.25
N ARG A 70 -9.34 9.91 24.75
CA ARG A 70 -9.38 9.61 26.19
C ARG A 70 -8.04 9.12 26.74
N ASP A 71 -7.04 8.93 25.88
CA ASP A 71 -5.68 8.50 26.23
C ASP A 71 -5.67 7.29 27.19
N PRO A 72 -6.10 6.11 26.72
CA PRO A 72 -6.20 4.94 27.58
C PRO A 72 -4.83 4.55 28.17
N ASP A 73 -4.79 4.38 29.49
CA ASP A 73 -3.58 4.00 30.24
C ASP A 73 -3.06 2.59 29.86
N ASP A 74 -3.93 1.69 29.39
CA ASP A 74 -3.54 0.38 28.91
C ASP A 74 -2.90 0.47 27.52
N PRO A 75 -1.58 0.18 27.39
CA PRO A 75 -0.88 0.26 26.10
C PRO A 75 -1.46 -0.70 25.06
N ARG A 76 -2.04 -1.85 25.47
CA ARG A 76 -2.66 -2.79 24.55
C ARG A 76 -3.93 -2.19 23.96
N LEU A 77 -4.85 -1.72 24.80
CA LEU A 77 -6.07 -1.04 24.38
C LEU A 77 -5.77 0.17 23.48
N ALA A 78 -4.77 0.97 23.84
CA ALA A 78 -4.32 2.11 23.05
C ALA A 78 -3.84 1.69 21.65
N ALA A 79 -3.14 0.56 21.54
CA ALA A 79 -2.70 -0.01 20.27
C ALA A 79 -3.87 -0.61 19.45
N ASP A 80 -4.84 -1.24 20.10
CA ASP A 80 -6.06 -1.76 19.46
C ASP A 80 -6.90 -0.63 18.86
N ILE A 81 -7.11 0.47 19.60
CA ILE A 81 -7.83 1.65 19.11
C ILE A 81 -7.14 2.25 17.88
N ARG A 82 -5.81 2.45 17.92
CA ARG A 82 -5.06 2.99 16.76
C ARG A 82 -5.16 2.09 15.54
N SER A 83 -5.06 0.77 15.75
CA SER A 83 -5.12 -0.22 14.67
C SER A 83 -6.52 -0.32 14.05
N ALA A 84 -7.55 -0.26 14.88
CA ALA A 84 -8.94 -0.20 14.45
C ALA A 84 -9.21 1.12 13.71
N LEU A 85 -8.68 2.25 14.19
CA LEU A 85 -8.85 3.56 13.54
C LEU A 85 -8.20 3.58 12.16
N ALA A 86 -6.97 3.07 12.05
CA ALA A 86 -6.29 2.92 10.76
C ALA A 86 -7.14 2.11 9.76
N SER A 87 -7.68 0.97 10.20
CA SER A 87 -8.54 0.13 9.34
C SER A 87 -9.87 0.80 8.99
N ALA A 88 -10.48 1.54 9.92
CA ALA A 88 -11.72 2.26 9.72
C ALA A 88 -11.55 3.42 8.74
N LEU A 89 -10.44 4.17 8.84
CA LEU A 89 -10.07 5.24 7.92
C LEU A 89 -9.95 4.73 6.49
N LEU A 90 -9.23 3.62 6.28
CA LEU A 90 -9.11 3.02 4.95
C LEU A 90 -10.48 2.63 4.38
N ARG A 91 -11.36 2.04 5.20
CA ARG A 91 -12.72 1.67 4.78
C ARG A 91 -13.62 2.89 4.49
N ALA A 92 -13.61 3.91 5.35
CA ALA A 92 -14.39 5.14 5.18
C ALA A 92 -14.04 5.86 3.89
N HIS A 93 -12.79 5.73 3.45
CA HIS A 93 -12.29 6.33 2.23
C HIS A 93 -12.14 5.32 1.08
N ASP A 94 -12.80 4.16 1.09
CA ASP A 94 -12.74 3.16 0.00
C ASP A 94 -11.31 2.81 -0.46
N ILE A 95 -10.33 2.86 0.45
CA ILE A 95 -8.96 2.39 0.21
C ILE A 95 -8.94 0.92 0.63
N SER A 96 -8.90 0.04 -0.37
CA SER A 96 -8.87 -1.39 -0.16
C SER A 96 -7.82 -2.04 -1.07
N VAL A 97 -7.51 -3.30 -0.80
CA VAL A 97 -6.69 -4.12 -1.70
C VAL A 97 -7.27 -4.14 -3.11
N LEU A 98 -8.59 -4.13 -3.26
CA LEU A 98 -9.26 -4.06 -4.57
C LEU A 98 -9.05 -2.71 -5.25
N THR A 99 -8.94 -1.62 -4.48
CA THR A 99 -8.65 -0.30 -5.03
C THR A 99 -7.21 -0.28 -5.57
N LEU A 100 -6.27 -0.87 -4.83
CA LEU A 100 -4.88 -1.04 -5.29
C LEU A 100 -4.75 -1.96 -6.50
N ASP A 101 -5.47 -3.09 -6.50
CA ASP A 101 -5.54 -4.02 -7.61
C ASP A 101 -6.07 -3.34 -8.88
N ARG A 102 -7.08 -2.47 -8.75
CA ARG A 102 -7.56 -1.66 -9.87
C ARG A 102 -6.52 -0.68 -10.38
N ILE A 103 -5.79 0.03 -9.52
CA ILE A 103 -4.68 0.90 -9.99
C ILE A 103 -3.64 0.07 -10.73
N ALA A 104 -3.23 -1.05 -10.14
CA ALA A 104 -2.20 -1.90 -10.70
C ALA A 104 -2.66 -2.45 -12.05
N SER A 105 -3.90 -2.92 -12.14
CA SER A 105 -4.52 -3.41 -13.38
C SER A 105 -4.68 -2.32 -14.43
N ASP A 106 -5.10 -1.10 -14.04
CA ASP A 106 -5.21 0.04 -14.95
C ASP A 106 -3.84 0.42 -15.51
N LEU A 107 -2.82 0.48 -14.64
CA LEU A 107 -1.44 0.78 -15.03
C LEU A 107 -0.89 -0.32 -15.93
N LEU A 108 -0.99 -1.59 -15.54
CA LEU A 108 -0.54 -2.74 -16.33
C LEU A 108 -1.29 -2.84 -17.67
N GLY A 109 -2.60 -2.57 -17.69
CA GLY A 109 -3.40 -2.55 -18.91
C GLY A 109 -2.96 -1.45 -19.87
N GLN A 110 -2.59 -0.26 -19.35
CA GLN A 110 -1.96 0.77 -20.16
C GLN A 110 -0.58 0.34 -20.68
N LEU A 111 0.17 -0.43 -19.88
CA LEU A 111 1.45 -0.96 -20.31
C LEU A 111 1.27 -2.04 -21.40
N ASP A 112 0.23 -2.86 -21.35
CA ASP A 112 0.03 -3.97 -22.30
C ASP A 112 -0.64 -3.59 -23.61
N ALA A 113 -1.25 -2.40 -23.72
CA ALA A 113 -1.93 -1.98 -24.95
C ALA A 113 -0.96 -1.93 -26.15
N THR A 114 -1.14 -2.79 -27.15
CA THR A 114 -0.16 -2.97 -28.24
C THR A 114 -0.24 -1.91 -29.34
N ASP A 115 -1.30 -1.11 -29.37
CA ASP A 115 -1.72 -0.34 -30.56
C ASP A 115 -1.56 1.17 -30.42
N VAL A 116 -0.69 1.64 -29.51
CA VAL A 116 -0.47 3.09 -29.38
C VAL A 116 0.48 3.57 -30.48
N PRO A 117 0.07 4.53 -31.32
CA PRO A 117 0.94 5.09 -32.35
C PRO A 117 2.20 5.65 -31.69
N SER A 118 3.36 5.32 -32.28
CA SER A 118 4.65 5.78 -31.79
C SER A 118 4.65 7.30 -31.74
N ALA A 119 4.72 7.88 -30.54
CA ALA A 119 4.85 9.32 -30.38
C ALA A 119 6.09 9.78 -31.16
N GLY A 120 5.90 10.72 -32.09
CA GLY A 120 6.99 11.30 -32.87
C GLY A 120 8.06 11.84 -31.92
N LYS A 121 9.34 11.69 -32.28
CA LYS A 121 10.45 12.30 -31.52
C LYS A 121 10.22 13.81 -31.46
N GLY A 122 9.69 14.30 -30.35
CA GLY A 122 9.74 15.73 -30.04
C GLY A 122 11.22 16.13 -30.00
N ALA A 123 11.63 16.99 -30.92
CA ALA A 123 13.00 17.50 -30.91
C ALA A 123 13.20 18.28 -29.60
N GLY A 124 14.17 17.86 -28.78
CA GLY A 124 14.56 18.58 -27.56
C GLY A 124 14.10 17.98 -26.22
N THR A 125 13.54 16.77 -26.18
CA THR A 125 13.20 16.12 -24.89
C THR A 125 14.38 15.32 -24.33
N PHE A 126 14.64 15.44 -23.04
CA PHE A 126 15.57 14.62 -22.27
C PHE A 126 14.81 13.44 -21.67
N CYS A 127 15.35 12.23 -21.72
CA CYS A 127 14.66 11.03 -21.22
C CYS A 127 15.43 10.37 -20.07
N SER A 128 14.71 9.67 -19.20
CA SER A 128 15.29 8.89 -18.11
C SER A 128 16.05 7.65 -18.58
N PHE A 129 15.86 7.27 -19.85
CA PHE A 129 16.42 6.12 -20.57
C PHE A 129 17.21 6.54 -21.81
N ASP A 130 18.05 5.65 -22.34
CA ASP A 130 18.92 5.93 -23.49
C ASP A 130 18.13 5.87 -24.82
N ALA A 131 17.87 7.03 -25.42
CA ALA A 131 17.06 7.15 -26.64
C ALA A 131 17.74 6.63 -27.93
N ARG A 132 18.76 5.76 -27.83
CA ARG A 132 19.65 5.35 -28.93
C ARG A 132 19.05 4.46 -30.01
N GLY A 133 17.73 4.24 -29.99
CA GLY A 133 16.95 4.12 -31.23
C GLY A 133 16.17 2.83 -31.44
N ASP A 134 16.49 1.79 -30.68
CA ASP A 134 15.92 0.45 -30.91
C ASP A 134 14.79 0.11 -29.92
N GLU A 135 14.66 0.92 -28.85
CA GLU A 135 13.61 0.74 -27.86
C GLU A 135 12.24 1.15 -28.41
N ARG A 136 11.25 0.29 -28.21
CA ARG A 136 9.86 0.64 -28.47
C ARG A 136 9.33 1.42 -27.27
N ARG A 137 8.62 2.51 -27.57
CA ARG A 137 8.08 3.43 -26.58
C ARG A 137 6.60 3.59 -26.79
N GLN A 138 5.88 3.55 -25.69
CA GLN A 138 4.44 3.75 -25.65
C GLN A 138 4.14 4.75 -24.54
N GLU A 139 3.46 5.83 -24.88
CA GLU A 139 3.06 6.83 -23.91
C GLU A 139 2.06 6.23 -22.91
N VAL A 140 2.25 6.52 -21.63
CA VAL A 140 1.44 6.04 -20.52
C VAL A 140 0.78 7.25 -19.87
N VAL A 141 -0.54 7.17 -19.68
CA VAL A 141 -1.31 8.24 -19.06
C VAL A 141 -1.42 7.94 -17.57
N MET A 142 -0.48 8.50 -16.80
CA MET A 142 -0.45 8.30 -15.36
C MET A 142 -1.61 9.00 -14.63
N GLU A 143 -2.16 10.08 -15.21
CA GLU A 143 -3.33 10.77 -14.66
C GLU A 143 -4.62 10.03 -15.01
N THR A 144 -4.85 8.92 -14.31
CA THR A 144 -6.12 8.20 -14.37
C THR A 144 -7.09 8.71 -13.31
N THR A 145 -8.38 8.47 -13.51
CA THR A 145 -9.41 8.69 -12.47
C THR A 145 -9.08 7.92 -11.19
N THR A 146 -8.49 6.74 -11.32
CA THR A 146 -8.07 5.87 -10.22
C THR A 146 -6.90 6.50 -9.44
N PHE A 147 -5.92 7.08 -10.14
CA PHE A 147 -4.81 7.80 -9.52
C PHE A 147 -5.31 9.04 -8.75
N GLN A 148 -6.13 9.88 -9.38
CA GLN A 148 -6.70 11.07 -8.72
C GLN A 148 -7.45 10.70 -7.44
N THR A 149 -8.26 9.64 -7.49
CA THR A 149 -9.02 9.12 -6.33
C THR A 149 -8.13 8.80 -5.14
N ILE A 150 -6.90 8.32 -5.35
CA ILE A 150 -5.99 7.92 -4.28
C ILE A 150 -5.06 9.05 -3.86
N ARG A 151 -4.63 9.87 -4.81
CA ARG A 151 -3.93 11.13 -4.53
C ARG A 151 -4.72 11.99 -3.55
N ASP A 152 -6.01 12.15 -3.78
CA ASP A 152 -6.90 12.96 -2.94
C ASP A 152 -7.07 12.38 -1.51
N LYS A 153 -6.61 11.14 -1.29
CA LYS A 153 -6.62 10.45 0.00
C LYS A 153 -5.24 10.38 0.67
N ARG A 154 -4.23 11.12 0.18
CA ARG A 154 -2.88 11.15 0.78
C ARG A 154 -2.92 11.39 2.29
N ALA A 155 -3.68 12.38 2.75
CA ALA A 155 -3.77 12.71 4.18
C ALA A 155 -4.30 11.53 5.03
N VAL A 156 -5.17 10.70 4.47
CA VAL A 156 -5.69 9.49 5.13
C VAL A 156 -4.58 8.44 5.25
N LEU A 157 -3.79 8.25 4.18
CA LEU A 157 -2.65 7.33 4.17
C LEU A 157 -1.57 7.74 5.18
N ASP A 158 -1.21 9.03 5.22
CA ASP A 158 -0.27 9.57 6.21
C ASP A 158 -0.77 9.31 7.64
N ARG A 159 -2.06 9.56 7.90
CA ARG A 159 -2.66 9.29 9.20
C ARG A 159 -2.62 7.80 9.57
N VAL A 160 -2.86 6.91 8.62
CA VAL A 160 -2.77 5.45 8.83
C VAL A 160 -1.34 5.03 9.16
N ILE A 161 -0.35 5.57 8.44
CA ILE A 161 1.07 5.31 8.68
C ILE A 161 1.46 5.75 10.08
N ASP A 162 1.09 6.96 10.49
CA ASP A 162 1.38 7.49 11.83
C ASP A 162 0.78 6.61 12.93
N LEU A 163 -0.51 6.27 12.81
CA LEU A 163 -1.22 5.44 13.79
C LEU A 163 -0.56 4.07 13.98
N LEU A 164 -0.12 3.42 12.89
CA LEU A 164 0.47 2.08 12.97
C LEU A 164 1.97 2.13 13.32
N ASN A 165 2.71 3.15 12.92
CA ASN A 165 4.07 3.37 13.41
C ASN A 165 4.07 3.57 14.93
N ASP A 166 3.09 4.28 15.48
CA ASP A 166 2.90 4.44 16.94
C ASP A 166 2.58 3.11 17.65
N VAL A 167 1.89 2.19 16.97
CA VAL A 167 1.58 0.85 17.49
C VAL A 167 2.84 0.00 17.57
N PHE A 168 3.62 -0.05 16.49
CA PHE A 168 4.82 -0.87 16.43
C PHE A 168 6.02 -0.24 17.16
N GLN A 169 6.08 1.09 17.21
CA GLN A 169 7.19 1.89 17.76
C GLN A 169 8.53 1.41 17.21
N PHE A 170 8.63 1.35 15.88
CA PHE A 170 9.85 0.95 15.20
C PHE A 170 10.99 1.92 15.59
N PRO A 171 12.11 1.43 16.15
CA PRO A 171 13.24 2.29 16.50
C PRO A 171 13.89 2.93 15.27
N ASP A 172 13.83 2.22 14.15
CA ASP A 172 14.27 2.63 12.83
C ASP A 172 13.46 1.87 11.76
N ARG A 173 13.65 2.26 10.50
CA ARG A 173 13.00 1.65 9.33
C ARG A 173 13.75 0.43 8.78
N THR A 174 14.59 -0.22 9.58
CA THR A 174 15.39 -1.38 9.13
C THR A 174 14.67 -2.69 9.43
N PRO A 175 15.10 -3.82 8.83
CA PRO A 175 14.57 -5.13 9.19
C PRO A 175 14.68 -5.46 10.68
N THR A 176 15.73 -4.97 11.35
CA THR A 176 15.93 -5.16 12.79
C THR A 176 14.94 -4.32 13.60
N GLY A 177 14.68 -3.08 13.16
CA GLY A 177 13.65 -2.23 13.73
C GLY A 177 12.25 -2.84 13.63
N ILE A 178 11.92 -3.43 12.47
CA ILE A 178 10.65 -4.13 12.26
C ILE A 178 10.53 -5.33 13.20
N GLN A 179 11.57 -6.16 13.31
CA GLN A 179 11.56 -7.30 14.24
C GLN A 179 11.38 -6.86 15.69
N ALA A 180 12.03 -5.77 16.10
CA ALA A 180 11.86 -5.21 17.44
C ALA A 180 10.42 -4.76 17.69
N GLY A 181 9.76 -4.15 16.70
CA GLY A 181 8.33 -3.81 16.76
C GLY A 181 7.43 -5.03 16.88
N ILE A 182 7.73 -6.12 16.15
CA ILE A 182 7.00 -7.39 16.24
C ILE A 182 7.12 -8.00 17.65
N GLU A 183 8.33 -8.07 18.20
CA GLU A 183 8.55 -8.63 19.54
C GLU A 183 7.90 -7.77 20.63
N ARG A 184 7.86 -6.44 20.46
CA ARG A 184 7.10 -5.55 21.35
C ARG A 184 5.61 -5.88 21.33
N MET A 185 5.02 -6.06 20.15
CA MET A 185 3.61 -6.45 20.02
C MET A 185 3.34 -7.82 20.65
N LYS A 186 4.21 -8.80 20.45
CA LYS A 186 4.10 -10.10 21.17
C LYS A 186 4.15 -9.90 22.69
N GLY A 187 5.01 -9.01 23.18
CA GLY A 187 5.11 -8.64 24.60
C GLY A 187 3.83 -8.00 25.17
N LEU A 188 3.02 -7.34 24.34
CA LEU A 188 1.69 -6.83 24.68
C LEU A 188 0.59 -7.92 24.62
N GLY A 189 0.94 -9.15 24.24
CA GLY A 189 0.01 -10.29 24.16
C GLY A 189 -0.77 -10.40 22.85
N TYR A 190 -0.27 -9.80 21.76
CA TYR A 190 -0.82 -9.96 20.43
C TYR A 190 -0.44 -11.31 19.81
N GLY A 191 -1.41 -11.96 19.16
CA GLY A 191 -1.17 -13.16 18.34
C GLY A 191 -0.54 -12.83 16.99
N GLU A 192 0.05 -13.83 16.33
CA GLU A 192 0.73 -13.64 15.05
C GLU A 192 -0.20 -13.12 13.95
N GLN A 193 -1.44 -13.62 13.89
CA GLN A 193 -2.44 -13.17 12.92
C GLN A 193 -2.78 -11.67 13.08
N GLU A 194 -2.87 -11.21 14.33
CA GLU A 194 -3.15 -9.81 14.66
C GLU A 194 -2.01 -8.89 14.24
N ILE A 195 -0.76 -9.35 14.41
CA ILE A 195 0.45 -8.64 13.99
C ILE A 195 0.52 -8.61 12.46
N GLN A 196 0.32 -9.75 11.79
CA GLN A 196 0.34 -9.87 10.33
C GLN A 196 -0.68 -8.94 9.66
N SER A 197 -1.88 -8.82 10.23
CA SER A 197 -2.90 -7.91 9.68
C SER A 197 -2.46 -6.46 9.75
N ARG A 198 -1.81 -6.04 10.84
CA ARG A 198 -1.31 -4.67 11.01
C ARG A 198 -0.13 -4.38 10.08
N LEU A 199 0.81 -5.32 9.95
CA LEU A 199 1.92 -5.22 9.00
C LEU A 199 1.41 -5.06 7.57
N PHE A 200 0.38 -5.82 7.20
CA PHE A 200 -0.23 -5.73 5.87
C PHE A 200 -0.88 -4.37 5.61
N VAL A 201 -1.64 -3.84 6.57
CA VAL A 201 -2.26 -2.51 6.43
C VAL A 201 -1.20 -1.43 6.29
N LEU A 202 -0.13 -1.52 7.09
CA LEU A 202 0.96 -0.56 7.04
C LEU A 202 1.75 -0.63 5.72
N SER A 203 2.05 -1.84 5.22
CA SER A 203 2.75 -2.00 3.94
C SER A 203 1.93 -1.46 2.77
N VAL A 204 0.61 -1.69 2.77
CA VAL A 204 -0.33 -1.10 1.82
C VAL A 204 -0.27 0.42 1.87
N ALA A 205 -0.29 1.03 3.06
CA ALA A 205 -0.26 2.48 3.18
C ALA A 205 1.04 3.09 2.66
N TYR A 206 2.20 2.53 3.02
CA TYR A 206 3.51 2.95 2.51
C TYR A 206 3.62 2.80 1.00
N LEU A 207 3.24 1.65 0.44
CA LEU A 207 3.27 1.39 -1.00
C LEU A 207 2.42 2.41 -1.77
N THR A 208 1.21 2.68 -1.25
CA THR A 208 0.29 3.63 -1.89
C THR A 208 0.84 5.06 -1.84
N ARG A 209 1.42 5.47 -0.71
CA ARG A 209 2.05 6.79 -0.58
C ARG A 209 3.24 6.95 -1.52
N ALA A 210 4.13 5.96 -1.56
CA ALA A 210 5.27 5.95 -2.47
C ALA A 210 4.83 6.10 -3.93
N TYR A 211 3.77 5.39 -4.33
CA TYR A 211 3.19 5.53 -5.67
C TYR A 211 2.68 6.96 -5.94
N ILE A 212 1.98 7.59 -4.99
CA ILE A 212 1.54 8.99 -5.13
C ILE A 212 2.75 9.91 -5.33
N ASP A 213 3.78 9.77 -4.50
CA ASP A 213 4.97 10.61 -4.52
C ASP A 213 5.71 10.54 -5.87
N VAL A 214 5.90 9.32 -6.41
CA VAL A 214 6.53 9.11 -7.72
C VAL A 214 5.73 9.78 -8.84
N VAL A 215 4.42 9.57 -8.89
CA VAL A 215 3.58 10.09 -9.98
C VAL A 215 3.46 11.61 -9.90
N GLU A 216 3.23 12.16 -8.71
CA GLU A 216 3.11 13.61 -8.52
C GLU A 216 4.37 14.37 -8.90
N ALA A 217 5.55 13.79 -8.64
CA ALA A 217 6.82 14.43 -9.00
C ALA A 217 6.91 14.74 -10.50
N GLY A 218 6.38 13.85 -11.35
CA GLY A 218 6.34 13.99 -12.80
C GLY A 218 5.04 14.55 -13.37
N LEU A 219 3.97 14.66 -12.57
CA LEU A 219 2.63 15.01 -13.06
C LEU A 219 2.64 16.36 -13.77
N ASN A 220 2.07 16.41 -14.98
CA ASN A 220 2.02 17.60 -15.86
C ASN A 220 3.38 18.20 -16.26
N ARG A 221 4.48 17.52 -15.95
CA ARG A 221 5.84 18.00 -16.19
C ARG A 221 6.63 17.04 -17.08
N VAL A 222 6.31 15.75 -17.02
CA VAL A 222 6.95 14.73 -17.84
C VAL A 222 5.92 13.94 -18.63
N VAL A 223 6.37 13.40 -19.75
CA VAL A 223 5.62 12.39 -20.51
C VAL A 223 6.13 11.03 -20.08
N TRP A 224 5.23 10.21 -19.55
CA TRP A 224 5.56 8.86 -19.10
C TRP A 224 5.51 7.90 -20.28
N TYR A 225 6.44 6.95 -20.29
CA TYR A 225 6.55 5.94 -21.33
C TYR A 225 6.70 4.57 -20.71
N ARG A 226 6.02 3.59 -21.29
CA ARG A 226 6.49 2.22 -21.25
C ARG A 226 7.65 2.08 -22.22
N VAL A 227 8.79 1.66 -21.72
CA VAL A 227 9.98 1.40 -22.51
C VAL A 227 10.18 -0.09 -22.62
N ILE A 228 10.25 -0.59 -23.85
CA ILE A 228 10.47 -2.00 -24.15
C ILE A 228 11.88 -2.14 -24.74
N PRO A 229 12.83 -2.76 -24.01
CA PRO A 229 14.19 -2.95 -24.50
C PRO A 229 14.21 -3.74 -25.82
N ALA A 230 15.04 -3.32 -26.77
CA ALA A 230 15.21 -4.00 -28.05
C ALA A 230 15.69 -5.46 -27.92
N GLY A 231 16.46 -5.75 -26.88
CA GLY A 231 17.03 -7.07 -26.60
C GLY A 231 16.07 -8.07 -25.95
N GLY A 232 14.78 -7.75 -25.78
CA GLY A 232 13.79 -8.68 -25.22
C GLY A 232 13.76 -8.76 -23.69
N GLY A 233 14.04 -7.65 -23.00
CA GLY A 233 13.92 -7.54 -21.54
C GLY A 233 12.48 -7.21 -21.08
N PRO A 234 12.23 -7.23 -19.75
CA PRO A 234 10.98 -6.74 -19.20
C PRO A 234 10.79 -5.27 -19.57
N ALA A 235 9.56 -4.90 -19.89
CA ALA A 235 9.22 -3.50 -20.07
C ALA A 235 9.33 -2.76 -18.74
N TYR A 236 9.76 -1.50 -18.79
CA TYR A 236 9.91 -0.65 -17.61
C TYR A 236 9.25 0.72 -17.83
N LEU A 237 9.00 1.45 -16.74
CA LEU A 237 8.46 2.80 -16.80
C LEU A 237 9.61 3.80 -16.94
N GLY A 238 9.64 4.51 -18.06
CA GLY A 238 10.52 5.64 -18.29
C GLY A 238 9.73 6.94 -18.40
N PHE A 239 10.42 8.07 -18.48
CA PHE A 239 9.78 9.35 -18.73
C PHE A 239 10.72 10.29 -19.49
N CYS A 240 10.15 11.24 -20.23
CA CYS A 240 10.90 12.32 -20.86
C CYS A 240 10.37 13.69 -20.40
N ALA A 241 11.25 14.67 -20.32
CA ALA A 241 10.99 16.02 -19.86
C ALA A 241 11.62 17.05 -20.81
N GLU A 242 11.16 18.30 -20.71
CA GLU A 242 11.67 19.41 -21.53
C GLU A 242 13.09 19.85 -21.13
N SER A 243 13.53 19.52 -19.91
CA SER A 243 14.84 19.92 -19.40
C SER A 243 15.52 18.82 -18.57
N PRO A 244 16.86 18.78 -18.52
CA PRO A 244 17.60 17.81 -17.72
C PRO A 244 17.42 18.04 -16.21
N GLU A 245 17.22 19.28 -15.77
CA GLU A 245 16.94 19.61 -14.36
C GLU A 245 15.64 18.96 -13.89
N LEU A 246 14.63 18.92 -14.77
CA LEU A 246 13.37 18.27 -14.46
C LEU A 246 13.50 16.75 -14.39
N ILE A 247 14.30 16.14 -15.28
CA ILE A 247 14.65 14.71 -15.16
C ILE A 247 15.27 14.42 -13.80
N LEU A 248 16.25 15.23 -13.40
CA LEU A 248 16.94 15.07 -12.12
C LEU A 248 15.98 15.26 -10.93
N ALA A 249 15.06 16.23 -11.00
CA ALA A 249 14.07 16.46 -9.95
C ALA A 249 13.11 15.27 -9.77
N VAL A 250 12.58 14.72 -10.87
CA VAL A 250 11.68 13.55 -10.82
C VAL A 250 12.44 12.32 -10.34
N LYS A 251 13.67 12.10 -10.82
CA LYS A 251 14.53 11.01 -10.37
C LYS A 251 14.84 11.08 -8.86
N ARG A 252 15.10 12.27 -8.32
CA ARG A 252 15.28 12.48 -6.87
C ARG A 252 14.02 12.21 -6.07
N ALA A 253 12.87 12.68 -6.54
CA ALA A 253 11.60 12.42 -5.87
C ALA A 253 11.28 10.91 -5.87
N ALA A 254 11.52 10.23 -6.98
CA ALA A 254 11.40 8.78 -7.07
C ALA A 254 12.38 8.08 -6.10
N ALA A 255 13.63 8.55 -6.02
CA ALA A 255 14.59 8.05 -5.05
C ALA A 255 14.11 8.22 -3.60
N CYS A 256 13.35 9.27 -3.27
CA CYS A 256 12.78 9.43 -1.93
C CYS A 256 11.54 8.61 -1.64
N ALA A 257 10.76 8.31 -2.67
CA ALA A 257 9.71 7.32 -2.56
C ALA A 257 10.27 5.90 -2.35
N MET A 258 11.54 5.64 -2.69
CA MET A 258 12.16 4.32 -2.49
C MET A 258 12.26 3.93 -1.02
N ASP A 259 12.43 4.86 -0.09
CA ASP A 259 12.49 4.55 1.34
C ASP A 259 11.14 3.99 1.83
N ASP A 260 10.03 4.57 1.37
CA ASP A 260 8.69 4.08 1.69
C ASP A 260 8.39 2.76 0.96
N LEU A 261 8.87 2.58 -0.28
CA LEU A 261 8.75 1.31 -1.01
C LEU A 261 9.53 0.19 -0.33
N LEU A 262 10.77 0.44 0.07
CA LEU A 262 11.60 -0.50 0.83
C LEU A 262 10.88 -0.90 2.12
N GLN A 263 10.40 0.09 2.87
CA GLN A 263 9.66 -0.14 4.10
C GLN A 263 8.43 -1.02 3.87
N ALA A 264 7.68 -0.81 2.79
CA ALA A 264 6.53 -1.64 2.43
C ALA A 264 6.94 -3.09 2.12
N VAL A 265 8.03 -3.30 1.37
CA VAL A 265 8.58 -4.63 1.05
C VAL A 265 9.01 -5.36 2.32
N GLU A 266 9.77 -4.70 3.19
CA GLU A 266 10.27 -5.33 4.43
C GLU A 266 9.13 -5.70 5.39
N LEU A 267 8.06 -4.89 5.45
CA LEU A 267 6.86 -5.23 6.22
C LEU A 267 6.12 -6.45 5.64
N LEU A 268 6.09 -6.59 4.31
CA LEU A 268 5.52 -7.78 3.65
C LEU A 268 6.35 -9.03 3.91
N GLU A 269 7.67 -8.94 3.82
CA GLU A 269 8.58 -10.05 4.15
C GLU A 269 8.46 -10.47 5.61
N ALA A 270 8.41 -9.51 6.54
CA ALA A 270 8.21 -9.78 7.97
C ALA A 270 6.86 -10.46 8.23
N ARG A 271 5.81 -10.07 7.49
CA ARG A 271 4.51 -10.75 7.53
C ARG A 271 4.60 -12.19 7.01
N VAL A 272 5.30 -12.45 5.92
CA VAL A 272 5.51 -13.81 5.39
C VAL A 272 6.25 -14.67 6.40
N ALA A 273 7.31 -14.13 7.01
CA ALA A 273 8.08 -14.81 8.06
C ALA A 273 7.20 -15.19 9.26
N LEU A 274 6.31 -14.30 9.70
CA LEU A 274 5.35 -14.58 10.78
C LEU A 274 4.31 -15.65 10.42
N LEU A 275 4.00 -15.85 9.15
CA LEU A 275 3.06 -16.91 8.76
C LEU A 275 3.71 -18.29 8.78
N GLY A 276 5.04 -18.37 8.94
CA GLY A 276 5.79 -19.62 8.86
C GLY A 276 5.59 -20.35 7.52
N LEU A 277 5.25 -19.61 6.47
CA LEU A 277 4.92 -20.20 5.18
C LEU A 277 6.18 -20.64 4.47
N ASP A 278 6.08 -21.80 3.83
CA ASP A 278 7.07 -22.22 2.86
C ASP A 278 7.14 -21.21 1.69
N ALA A 279 8.30 -21.19 1.03
CA ALA A 279 8.58 -20.29 -0.10
C ALA A 279 7.58 -20.43 -1.25
N ASP A 280 6.84 -21.55 -1.32
CA ASP A 280 5.89 -21.86 -2.40
C ASP A 280 4.50 -21.23 -2.22
N THR A 281 4.30 -20.42 -1.17
CA THR A 281 3.01 -19.74 -0.97
C THR A 281 2.90 -18.46 -1.79
N ALA A 282 1.66 -18.10 -2.17
CA ALA A 282 1.40 -16.87 -2.90
C ALA A 282 1.91 -15.63 -2.16
N ALA A 283 1.85 -15.62 -0.83
CA ALA A 283 2.36 -14.51 -0.02
C ALA A 283 3.89 -14.39 -0.12
N ALA A 284 4.62 -15.50 -0.07
CA ALA A 284 6.08 -15.53 -0.25
C ALA A 284 6.49 -15.11 -1.68
N SER A 285 5.77 -15.60 -2.71
CA SER A 285 5.98 -15.18 -4.10
C SER A 285 5.80 -13.68 -4.27
N ILE A 286 4.72 -13.11 -3.74
CA ILE A 286 4.45 -11.66 -3.83
C ILE A 286 5.54 -10.85 -3.14
N ALA A 287 5.98 -11.26 -1.94
CA ALA A 287 7.04 -10.57 -1.23
C ALA A 287 8.38 -10.62 -2.00
N GLY A 288 8.73 -11.79 -2.56
CA GLY A 288 9.91 -11.96 -3.40
C GLY A 288 9.87 -11.13 -4.68
N GLU A 289 8.74 -11.13 -5.40
CA GLU A 289 8.54 -10.30 -6.58
C GLU A 289 8.62 -8.81 -6.27
N ALA A 290 8.08 -8.38 -5.12
CA ALA A 290 8.15 -7.01 -4.67
C ALA A 290 9.60 -6.60 -4.32
N ARG A 291 10.37 -7.47 -3.66
CA ARG A 291 11.80 -7.26 -3.38
C ARG A 291 12.62 -7.19 -4.66
N ASP A 292 12.43 -8.13 -5.58
CA ASP A 292 13.11 -8.13 -6.87
C ASP A 292 12.80 -6.86 -7.69
N ALA A 293 11.55 -6.38 -7.64
CA ALA A 293 11.16 -5.13 -8.28
C ALA A 293 11.83 -3.92 -7.62
N TYR A 294 11.86 -3.88 -6.29
CA TYR A 294 12.55 -2.86 -5.53
C TYR A 294 14.06 -2.82 -5.87
N ASP A 295 14.75 -3.97 -5.85
CA ASP A 295 16.19 -4.04 -6.06
C ASP A 295 16.58 -3.54 -7.46
N ARG A 296 15.78 -3.87 -8.49
CA ARG A 296 15.97 -3.34 -9.85
C ARG A 296 15.85 -1.82 -9.87
N LEU A 297 14.80 -1.27 -9.25
CA LEU A 297 14.57 0.16 -9.20
C LEU A 297 15.63 0.89 -8.36
N ALA A 298 16.11 0.26 -7.28
CA ALA A 298 17.13 0.81 -6.40
C ALA A 298 18.48 0.96 -7.12
N VAL A 299 18.88 -0.02 -7.92
CA VAL A 299 20.11 0.07 -8.74
C VAL A 299 20.06 1.26 -9.71
N GLU A 300 18.90 1.52 -10.32
CA GLU A 300 18.74 2.64 -11.26
C GLU A 300 18.73 4.01 -10.56
N LEU A 301 18.29 4.06 -9.30
CA LEU A 301 18.11 5.30 -8.54
C LEU A 301 19.22 5.59 -7.52
N ALA A 302 20.08 4.62 -7.21
CA ALA A 302 21.11 4.71 -6.18
C ALA A 302 22.08 5.89 -6.34
N GLU A 303 22.31 6.35 -7.57
CA GLU A 303 23.23 7.47 -7.85
C GLU A 303 22.68 8.84 -7.44
N LEU A 304 21.37 8.95 -7.17
CA LEU A 304 20.70 10.25 -7.07
C LEU A 304 20.55 10.75 -5.64
N GLY A 305 20.46 9.81 -4.68
CA GLY A 305 20.21 10.06 -3.26
C GLY A 305 18.94 10.87 -2.98
N CYS A 306 18.45 10.81 -1.74
CA CYS A 306 17.61 11.88 -1.23
C CYS A 306 18.51 13.02 -0.80
N GLY A 307 18.40 14.17 -1.48
CA GLY A 307 19.14 15.36 -1.10
C GLY A 307 18.95 15.66 0.38
N SER A 308 20.06 15.93 1.08
CA SER A 308 20.03 16.51 2.44
C SER A 308 19.85 18.01 2.39
#